data_AF-A0A2V2DA16-F1
#
_entry.id   AF-A0A2V2DA16-F1
#
_cell.length_a   1.000
_cell.length_b   1.000
_cell.length_c   1.000
_cell.angle_alpha   90.00
_cell.angle_beta   90.00
_cell.angle_gamma   90.00
#
_symmetry.space_group_name_H-M   'P 1'
#
loop_
_entity.id
_entity.type
_entity.pdbx_description
1 polymer ?
#
loop_
_entity_poly.entity_id
_entity_poly.type
_entity_poly.pdbx_seq_one_letter_code
_entity_poly.pdbx_strand_id
1 'polypeptide(L)'
;MKKLLAIAFALLSAQLFAQTPLWDLHRDKIDDALKKGGVKTESDGSVTLSEGASFAVPAKAFPDKNNFTAQITVSYGKIPVGASIDLASLEAKEDSGFGISVSRNRYYEGYVPRVNRMMSMMKNIGGKDGRANVGKPMVFTISAKGGIVSFYLDDQPGPKIFADVIDCDRPMRIGENSRNFGDLKVLDLKVYGKDYDYKSPKERPSATPMGVRVGKGWNMAVPYVADKSRPRVLVYGDSISMGYKPRLAALLGDKAYVDHWCGFAGGHKIDKRIYREAAASAPYDIIVFNNGLHSTHWTPDKVTDKQVCDSYRDMAAALREGAPKAKLVYLNTTPVNDGQTNKDGPLGFDKRNDVVVRLNKFAEQVMKEEGIEVIDAYDMLKDKLDLMVRDGFHWTGKGYDMIAEKVRDEVEKELKARGKLKE
;
A
#
# COMPACT_ATOMS: atom_id res chain seq x y z
N MET A 1 22.81 51.12 40.38
CA MET A 1 23.67 49.93 40.52
C MET A 1 22.82 48.73 40.89
N LYS A 2 23.12 47.60 40.27
CA LYS A 2 22.39 46.32 40.21
C LYS A 2 22.01 45.69 41.56
N LYS A 3 20.86 44.99 41.62
CA LYS A 3 20.60 43.60 42.11
C LYS A 3 19.06 43.39 42.25
N LEU A 4 18.37 42.59 41.42
CA LEU A 4 18.26 41.11 41.29
C LEU A 4 17.37 40.41 42.35
N LEU A 5 16.49 39.51 41.83
CA LEU A 5 15.65 38.45 42.43
C LEU A 5 14.34 38.89 43.12
N ALA A 6 13.19 38.22 42.95
CA ALA A 6 12.87 36.93 42.33
C ALA A 6 11.40 36.92 41.86
N ILE A 7 11.13 36.46 40.64
CA ILE A 7 9.79 36.06 40.20
C ILE A 7 9.76 34.53 40.32
N ALA A 8 9.00 34.03 41.29
CA ALA A 8 8.71 32.62 41.43
C ALA A 8 7.77 32.19 40.29
N PHE A 9 8.33 31.59 39.24
CA PHE A 9 7.55 30.79 38.31
C PHE A 9 7.33 29.42 38.97
N ALA A 10 6.12 29.21 39.48
CA ALA A 10 5.61 27.87 39.77
C ALA A 10 5.47 27.12 38.44
N LEU A 11 6.51 26.37 38.08
CA LEU A 11 6.42 25.28 37.11
C LEU A 11 5.54 24.20 37.75
N LEU A 12 4.25 24.22 37.43
CA LEU A 12 3.41 23.04 37.58
C LEU A 12 3.95 22.00 36.59
N SER A 13 4.86 21.15 37.05
CA SER A 13 5.29 19.97 36.33
C SER A 13 4.10 19.03 36.22
N ALA A 14 3.39 19.09 35.10
CA ALA A 14 2.62 17.95 34.63
C ALA A 14 3.63 16.83 34.36
N GLN A 15 3.89 16.01 35.37
CA GLN A 15 4.40 14.67 35.18
C GLN A 15 3.35 13.94 34.35
N LEU A 16 3.50 13.97 33.02
CA LEU A 16 2.96 12.94 32.15
C LEU A 16 3.47 11.63 32.73
N PHE A 17 2.61 10.89 33.44
CA PHE A 17 2.90 9.51 33.80
C PHE A 17 3.25 8.81 32.49
N ALA A 18 4.52 8.45 32.31
CA ALA A 18 4.92 7.59 31.22
C ALA A 18 4.09 6.32 31.38
N GLN A 19 3.18 6.09 30.44
CA GLN A 19 2.24 4.99 30.56
C GLN A 19 3.00 3.67 30.62
N THR A 20 2.59 2.80 31.54
CA THR A 20 3.29 1.54 31.76
C THR A 20 3.12 0.62 30.54
N PRO A 21 4.22 0.12 29.95
CA PRO A 21 4.13 -0.86 28.87
C PRO A 21 3.42 -2.14 29.34
N LEU A 22 2.56 -2.68 28.47
CA LEU A 22 1.97 -4.02 28.62
C LEU A 22 3.05 -5.11 28.53
N TRP A 23 4.12 -4.84 27.77
CA TRP A 23 5.31 -5.68 27.71
C TRP A 23 6.56 -4.83 27.50
N ASP A 24 7.65 -5.16 28.17
CA ASP A 24 8.93 -4.43 28.14
C ASP A 24 10.10 -5.42 28.18
N LEU A 25 11.01 -5.33 27.21
CA LEU A 25 12.18 -6.21 27.06
C LEU A 25 13.05 -6.28 28.32
N HIS A 26 13.21 -5.17 29.02
CA HIS A 26 14.09 -5.09 30.19
C HIS A 26 13.42 -5.58 31.48
N ARG A 27 12.08 -5.71 31.47
CA ARG A 27 11.27 -6.15 32.62
C ARG A 27 10.80 -7.58 32.48
N ASP A 28 10.33 -7.96 31.30
CA ASP A 28 9.60 -9.20 31.06
C ASP A 28 10.51 -10.26 30.46
N LYS A 29 10.50 -11.46 31.05
CA LYS A 29 11.30 -12.59 30.54
C LYS A 29 10.76 -13.05 29.18
N ILE A 30 11.65 -13.18 28.20
CA ILE A 30 11.37 -13.88 26.94
C ILE A 30 11.24 -15.37 27.23
N ASP A 31 10.04 -15.92 26.98
CA ASP A 31 9.76 -17.36 27.11
C ASP A 31 10.67 -18.17 26.19
N ASP A 32 11.28 -19.24 26.71
CA ASP A 32 12.19 -20.10 25.97
C ASP A 32 11.46 -20.82 24.81
N ALA A 33 10.15 -21.11 24.94
CA ALA A 33 9.33 -21.65 23.86
C ALA A 33 9.09 -20.64 22.72
N LEU A 34 9.30 -19.35 22.98
CA LEU A 34 9.20 -18.29 21.99
C LEU A 34 10.55 -17.94 21.35
N LYS A 35 11.66 -18.57 21.75
CA LYS A 35 12.97 -18.40 21.12
C LYS A 35 13.19 -19.42 20.02
N LYS A 36 14.00 -19.05 19.04
CA LYS A 36 14.48 -19.91 17.95
C LYS A 36 15.92 -19.51 17.63
N GLY A 37 16.83 -20.47 17.52
CA GLY A 37 18.23 -20.21 17.18
C GLY A 37 19.03 -19.50 18.28
N GLY A 38 20.12 -18.83 17.89
CA GLY A 38 21.04 -18.13 18.81
C GLY A 38 20.48 -16.80 19.32
N VAL A 39 19.65 -16.87 20.36
CA VAL A 39 19.13 -15.70 21.10
C VAL A 39 19.96 -15.50 22.37
N LYS A 40 20.72 -14.41 22.44
CA LYS A 40 21.56 -14.08 23.60
C LYS A 40 21.08 -12.79 24.27
N THR A 41 20.73 -12.88 25.55
CA THR A 41 20.49 -11.70 26.39
C THR A 41 21.83 -11.19 26.93
N GLU A 42 22.11 -9.91 26.73
CA GLU A 42 23.32 -9.24 27.18
C GLU A 42 23.16 -8.71 28.62
N SER A 43 24.27 -8.32 29.25
CA SER A 43 24.27 -7.83 30.64
C SER A 43 23.48 -6.54 30.86
N ASP A 44 23.26 -5.75 29.81
CA ASP A 44 22.45 -4.52 29.82
C ASP A 44 20.95 -4.79 29.54
N GLY A 45 20.57 -6.06 29.39
CA GLY A 45 19.21 -6.48 29.06
C GLY A 45 18.85 -6.40 27.58
N SER A 46 19.75 -5.93 26.71
CA SER A 46 19.57 -6.01 25.26
C SER A 46 19.66 -7.47 24.77
N VAL A 47 19.19 -7.72 23.56
CA VAL A 47 19.19 -9.07 22.96
C VAL A 47 19.92 -9.07 21.63
N THR A 48 20.92 -9.93 21.49
CA THR A 48 21.60 -10.22 20.23
C THR A 48 20.98 -11.47 19.59
N LEU A 49 20.57 -11.35 18.33
CA LEU A 49 20.06 -12.44 17.51
C LEU A 49 21.09 -12.78 16.44
N SER A 50 21.59 -14.02 16.47
CA SER A 50 22.44 -14.55 15.40
C SER A 50 21.65 -14.74 14.11
N GLU A 51 22.34 -15.04 13.01
CA GLU A 51 21.68 -15.36 11.75
C GLU A 51 20.64 -16.50 11.93
N GLY A 52 19.40 -16.25 11.51
CA GLY A 52 18.28 -17.21 11.58
C GLY A 52 17.62 -17.30 12.95
N ALA A 53 18.12 -16.57 13.95
CA ALA A 53 17.54 -16.53 15.28
C ALA A 53 16.36 -15.56 15.36
N SER A 54 15.38 -15.89 16.20
CA SER A 54 14.26 -15.00 16.50
C SER A 54 13.75 -15.24 17.91
N PHE A 55 13.06 -14.24 18.46
CA PHE A 55 12.19 -14.45 19.63
C PHE A 55 10.79 -13.90 19.35
N ALA A 56 9.88 -14.01 20.31
CA ALA A 56 8.57 -13.36 20.19
C ALA A 56 8.12 -12.67 21.46
N VAL A 57 7.39 -11.57 21.27
CA VAL A 57 6.53 -10.98 22.30
C VAL A 57 5.21 -11.77 22.32
N PRO A 58 4.76 -12.28 23.48
CA PRO A 58 3.59 -13.15 23.54
C PRO A 58 2.30 -12.41 23.13
N ALA A 59 1.35 -13.14 22.53
CA ALA A 59 0.09 -12.56 22.05
C ALA A 59 -0.69 -11.79 23.13
N LYS A 60 -0.59 -12.21 24.39
CA LYS A 60 -1.21 -11.53 25.56
C LYS A 60 -0.73 -10.09 25.77
N ALA A 61 0.41 -9.70 25.21
CA ALA A 61 0.90 -8.32 25.23
C ALA A 61 0.10 -7.40 24.30
N PHE A 62 -0.73 -7.96 23.41
CA PHE A 62 -1.59 -7.27 22.45
C PHE A 62 -3.07 -7.59 22.73
N PRO A 63 -3.63 -7.19 23.89
CA PRO A 63 -5.00 -7.51 24.27
C PRO A 63 -6.04 -6.84 23.36
N ASP A 64 -5.68 -5.73 22.71
CA ASP A 64 -6.47 -5.07 21.67
C ASP A 64 -5.57 -4.80 20.46
N LYS A 65 -5.72 -5.62 19.40
CA LYS A 65 -4.87 -5.55 18.19
C LYS A 65 -5.21 -4.37 17.30
N ASN A 66 -6.35 -3.73 17.54
CA ASN A 66 -6.75 -2.52 16.83
C ASN A 66 -6.22 -1.27 17.52
N ASN A 67 -5.74 -1.38 18.78
CA ASN A 67 -5.27 -0.26 19.59
C ASN A 67 -4.04 -0.65 20.42
N PHE A 68 -2.87 -0.60 19.79
CA PHE A 68 -1.59 -0.86 20.45
C PHE A 68 -0.48 0.01 19.84
N THR A 69 0.63 0.16 20.56
CA THR A 69 1.88 0.67 19.97
C THR A 69 3.04 -0.25 20.35
N ALA A 70 3.83 -0.67 19.36
CA ALA A 70 5.11 -1.35 19.56
C ALA A 70 6.25 -0.42 19.14
N GLN A 71 7.22 -0.21 20.03
CA GLN A 71 8.44 0.55 19.75
C GLN A 71 9.64 -0.37 19.90
N ILE A 72 10.46 -0.43 18.86
CA ILE A 72 11.59 -1.36 18.75
C ILE A 72 12.82 -0.56 18.39
N THR A 73 13.80 -0.56 19.29
CA THR A 73 15.11 0.03 19.02
C THR A 73 16.06 -1.07 18.60
N VAL A 74 16.56 -1.01 17.37
CA VAL A 74 17.49 -2.01 16.84
C VAL A 74 18.78 -1.38 16.34
N SER A 75 19.84 -2.17 16.27
CA SER A 75 21.04 -1.84 15.51
C SER A 75 21.55 -3.11 14.82
N TYR A 76 22.16 -2.95 13.65
CA TYR A 76 22.62 -4.08 12.83
C TYR A 76 23.90 -3.73 12.08
N GLY A 77 24.60 -4.78 11.64
CA GLY A 77 25.79 -4.67 10.81
C GLY A 77 25.50 -4.27 9.37
N LYS A 78 26.51 -4.33 8.49
CA LYS A 78 26.33 -4.08 7.06
C LYS A 78 25.35 -5.10 6.46
N ILE A 79 24.33 -4.63 5.76
CA ILE A 79 23.36 -5.48 5.05
C ILE A 79 23.90 -5.85 3.66
N PRO A 80 24.08 -7.14 3.32
CA PRO A 80 24.43 -7.57 1.97
C PRO A 80 23.33 -7.27 0.94
N VAL A 81 23.70 -7.11 -0.34
CA VAL A 81 22.69 -7.00 -1.41
C VAL A 81 21.91 -8.31 -1.50
N GLY A 82 20.58 -8.21 -1.51
CA GLY A 82 19.67 -9.35 -1.49
C GLY A 82 19.34 -9.88 -0.10
N ALA A 83 19.94 -9.33 0.96
CA ALA A 83 19.59 -9.70 2.33
C ALA A 83 18.32 -8.96 2.80
N SER A 84 17.58 -9.62 3.69
CA SER A 84 16.37 -9.08 4.32
C SER A 84 16.10 -9.75 5.67
N ILE A 85 15.61 -8.96 6.62
CA ILE A 85 15.23 -9.39 7.97
C ILE A 85 13.87 -8.80 8.32
N ASP A 86 13.01 -9.58 8.96
CA ASP A 86 11.80 -9.06 9.60
C ASP A 86 12.15 -8.57 11.01
N LEU A 87 12.17 -7.25 11.20
CA LEU A 87 12.44 -6.66 12.52
C LEU A 87 11.30 -6.93 13.48
N ALA A 88 10.07 -6.85 12.99
CA ALA A 88 8.90 -7.33 13.69
C ALA A 88 7.88 -7.88 12.70
N SER A 89 7.23 -8.97 13.08
CA SER A 89 6.20 -9.61 12.29
C SER A 89 5.15 -10.20 13.22
N LEU A 90 3.92 -9.74 13.10
CA LEU A 90 2.73 -10.33 13.70
C LEU A 90 1.90 -11.00 12.60
N GLU A 91 2.51 -11.85 11.76
CA GLU A 91 1.85 -12.48 10.61
C GLU A 91 1.38 -13.93 10.90
N ALA A 92 0.16 -14.28 10.48
CA ALA A 92 -0.30 -15.68 10.50
C ALA A 92 0.10 -16.43 9.20
N LYS A 93 -0.41 -17.67 9.04
CA LYS A 93 -0.36 -18.35 7.73
C LYS A 93 -1.36 -17.63 6.81
N GLU A 94 -0.81 -17.06 5.73
CA GLU A 94 -1.46 -16.35 4.62
C GLU A 94 -2.37 -15.15 5.01
N ASP A 95 -1.88 -13.94 4.68
CA ASP A 95 -2.63 -12.69 4.51
C ASP A 95 -3.28 -12.04 5.74
N SER A 96 -2.62 -12.08 6.90
CA SER A 96 -3.07 -11.36 8.11
C SER A 96 -1.92 -10.70 8.87
N GLY A 97 -2.25 -9.67 9.65
CA GLY A 97 -1.35 -8.99 10.57
C GLY A 97 -0.52 -7.88 9.95
N PHE A 98 0.65 -7.61 10.53
CA PHE A 98 1.56 -6.57 10.07
C PHE A 98 3.02 -6.99 10.29
N GLY A 99 3.91 -6.35 9.56
CA GLY A 99 5.34 -6.54 9.74
C GLY A 99 6.13 -5.36 9.21
N ILE A 100 7.39 -5.33 9.59
CA ILE A 100 8.37 -4.40 9.03
C ILE A 100 9.67 -5.17 8.80
N SER A 101 10.10 -5.21 7.54
CA SER A 101 11.43 -5.70 7.22
C SER A 101 12.39 -4.56 6.93
N VAL A 102 13.67 -4.85 7.08
CA VAL A 102 14.74 -4.10 6.43
C VAL A 102 15.34 -4.99 5.36
N SER A 103 15.52 -4.42 4.17
CA SER A 103 16.09 -5.13 3.04
C SER A 103 17.05 -4.23 2.27
N ARG A 104 17.92 -4.87 1.47
CA ARG A 104 18.81 -4.16 0.57
C ARG A 104 18.74 -4.76 -0.83
N ASN A 105 18.43 -3.92 -1.82
CA ASN A 105 18.54 -4.27 -3.22
C ASN A 105 19.77 -3.59 -3.87
N ARG A 106 19.92 -3.72 -5.19
CA ARG A 106 21.07 -3.16 -5.94
C ARG A 106 21.13 -1.63 -5.89
N TYR A 107 20.02 -0.96 -5.61
CA TYR A 107 19.86 0.49 -5.74
C TYR A 107 19.80 1.19 -4.37
N TYR A 108 19.22 0.57 -3.35
CA TYR A 108 19.04 1.18 -2.03
C TYR A 108 18.87 0.14 -0.91
N GLU A 109 19.25 0.55 0.30
CA GLU A 109 18.83 0.00 1.59
C GLU A 109 17.55 0.71 2.05
N GLY A 110 16.60 -0.05 2.57
CA GLY A 110 15.30 0.50 2.95
C GLY A 110 14.51 -0.42 3.86
N TYR A 111 13.57 0.16 4.60
CA TYR A 111 12.57 -0.61 5.33
C TYR A 111 11.30 -0.77 4.48
N VAL A 112 10.63 -1.91 4.66
CA VAL A 112 9.42 -2.28 3.95
C VAL A 112 8.36 -2.66 4.98
N PRO A 113 7.45 -1.73 5.30
CA PRO A 113 6.26 -2.05 6.06
C PRO A 113 5.37 -2.99 5.27
N ARG A 114 4.72 -3.91 5.96
CA ARG A 114 3.75 -4.86 5.43
C ARG A 114 2.52 -4.88 6.32
N VAL A 115 1.36 -4.98 5.69
CA VAL A 115 0.10 -5.30 6.37
C VAL A 115 -0.58 -6.38 5.55
N ASN A 116 -1.02 -7.45 6.21
CA ASN A 116 -1.60 -8.64 5.58
C ASN A 116 -0.75 -9.15 4.40
N ARG A 117 0.58 -9.21 4.59
CA ARG A 117 1.61 -9.57 3.58
C ARG A 117 1.76 -8.67 2.36
N MET A 118 0.95 -7.63 2.21
CA MET A 118 1.15 -6.67 1.13
C MET A 118 2.23 -5.67 1.51
N MET A 119 3.32 -5.71 0.74
CA MET A 119 4.42 -4.76 0.87
C MET A 119 3.94 -3.36 0.49
N SER A 120 4.18 -2.42 1.39
CA SER A 120 4.11 -1.00 1.05
C SER A 120 5.35 -0.57 0.28
N MET A 121 5.40 0.70 -0.14
CA MET A 121 6.59 1.26 -0.76
C MET A 121 7.78 1.20 0.20
N MET A 122 8.88 0.62 -0.28
CA MET A 122 10.17 0.61 0.40
C MET A 122 10.65 2.05 0.59
N LYS A 123 10.87 2.46 1.84
CA LYS A 123 11.42 3.78 2.15
C LYS A 123 12.93 3.66 2.22
N ASN A 124 13.61 4.40 1.33
CA ASN A 124 15.06 4.47 1.31
C ASN A 124 15.58 5.12 2.59
N ILE A 125 16.55 4.47 3.24
CA ILE A 125 17.19 4.94 4.48
C ILE A 125 18.65 5.36 4.27
N GLY A 126 19.02 5.68 3.02
CA GLY A 126 20.23 6.43 2.71
C GLY A 126 21.50 5.63 2.39
N GLY A 127 21.43 4.31 2.22
CA GLY A 127 22.60 3.46 1.96
C GLY A 127 22.66 2.90 0.54
N LYS A 128 23.40 3.52 -0.39
CA LYS A 128 23.74 2.85 -1.67
C LYS A 128 24.78 1.74 -1.45
N ASP A 129 25.68 1.94 -0.49
CA ASP A 129 26.76 1.01 -0.12
C ASP A 129 26.41 0.08 1.08
N GLY A 130 25.24 0.30 1.69
CA GLY A 130 24.74 -0.43 2.86
C GLY A 130 25.49 -0.12 4.15
N ARG A 131 26.17 1.03 4.23
CA ARG A 131 26.93 1.46 5.41
C ARG A 131 26.27 2.58 6.22
N ALA A 132 25.26 3.26 5.64
CA ALA A 132 24.70 4.49 6.21
C ALA A 132 24.20 4.34 7.66
N ASN A 133 23.67 3.16 8.01
CA ASN A 133 23.03 2.89 9.29
C ASN A 133 23.74 1.83 10.15
N VAL A 134 24.94 1.40 9.74
CA VAL A 134 25.67 0.34 10.45
C VAL A 134 25.96 0.75 11.89
N GLY A 135 25.51 -0.09 12.84
CA GLY A 135 25.71 0.11 14.27
C GLY A 135 24.94 1.28 14.89
N LYS A 136 24.17 2.04 14.10
CA LYS A 136 23.34 3.13 14.62
C LYS A 136 22.06 2.56 15.22
N PRO A 137 21.69 2.93 16.45
CA PRO A 137 20.35 2.66 16.97
C PRO A 137 19.30 3.33 16.09
N MET A 138 18.28 2.57 15.74
CA MET A 138 17.12 3.02 14.95
C MET A 138 15.85 2.62 15.66
N VAL A 139 14.92 3.55 15.81
CA VAL A 139 13.63 3.31 16.47
C VAL A 139 12.54 3.11 15.44
N PHE A 140 12.05 1.88 15.36
CA PHE A 140 10.88 1.52 14.57
C PHE A 140 9.64 1.55 15.46
N THR A 141 8.66 2.37 15.11
CA THR A 141 7.38 2.41 15.82
C THR A 141 6.26 1.91 14.92
N ILE A 142 5.44 0.99 15.45
CA ILE A 142 4.22 0.50 14.83
C ILE A 142 3.07 0.90 15.76
N SER A 143 2.14 1.72 15.27
CA SER A 143 1.00 2.19 16.04
C SER A 143 -0.29 1.77 15.35
N ALA A 144 -1.12 0.96 16.00
CA ALA A 144 -2.48 0.67 15.59
C ALA A 144 -3.47 1.52 16.39
N LYS A 145 -4.38 2.21 15.72
CA LYS A 145 -5.44 3.01 16.35
C LYS A 145 -6.76 2.83 15.62
N GLY A 146 -7.75 2.23 16.28
CA GLY A 146 -9.01 1.86 15.64
C GLY A 146 -8.81 0.98 14.40
N GLY A 147 -7.81 0.10 14.40
CA GLY A 147 -7.43 -0.77 13.27
C GLY A 147 -6.46 -0.15 12.28
N ILE A 148 -6.28 1.18 12.27
CA ILE A 148 -5.35 1.88 11.37
C ILE A 148 -3.92 1.70 11.87
N VAL A 149 -3.05 1.10 11.05
CA VAL A 149 -1.63 0.88 11.36
C VAL A 149 -0.75 1.95 10.72
N SER A 150 0.05 2.61 11.54
CA SER A 150 1.04 3.58 11.11
C SER A 150 2.45 3.13 11.48
N PHE A 151 3.39 3.34 10.56
CA PHE A 151 4.79 2.96 10.72
C PHE A 151 5.66 4.21 10.76
N TYR A 152 6.65 4.22 11.65
CA TYR A 152 7.59 5.32 11.80
C TYR A 152 9.01 4.79 11.96
N LEU A 153 9.97 5.54 11.42
CA LEU A 153 11.39 5.33 11.66
C LEU A 153 11.98 6.62 12.24
N ASP A 154 12.50 6.58 13.47
CA ASP A 154 13.04 7.75 14.18
C ASP A 154 12.07 8.94 14.11
N ASP A 155 10.81 8.67 14.45
CA ASP A 155 9.64 9.54 14.31
C ASP A 155 9.30 9.96 12.87
N GLN A 156 10.12 9.69 11.86
CA GLN A 156 9.78 10.02 10.47
C GLN A 156 8.61 9.16 10.01
N PRO A 157 7.50 9.77 9.56
CA PRO A 157 6.33 9.01 9.12
C PRO A 157 6.66 8.17 7.89
N GLY A 158 6.39 6.88 8.00
CA GLY A 158 6.36 5.91 6.91
C GLY A 158 5.06 6.00 6.10
N PRO A 159 4.72 4.98 5.30
CA PRO A 159 3.37 4.83 4.77
C PRO A 159 2.37 4.71 5.94
N LYS A 160 1.28 5.48 5.86
CA LYS A 160 0.13 5.29 6.75
C LYS A 160 -0.77 4.24 6.14
N ILE A 161 -1.04 3.17 6.87
CA ILE A 161 -1.90 2.09 6.41
C ILE A 161 -3.20 2.16 7.19
N PHE A 162 -4.15 2.92 6.64
CA PHE A 162 -5.55 2.92 7.08
C PHE A 162 -6.22 1.62 6.58
N ALA A 163 -5.77 0.49 7.11
CA ALA A 163 -6.33 -0.84 6.91
C ALA A 163 -7.28 -1.18 8.04
N ASP A 164 -8.16 -2.15 7.78
CA ASP A 164 -8.61 -3.04 8.84
C ASP A 164 -7.53 -4.13 8.96
N VAL A 165 -6.79 -4.17 10.07
CA VAL A 165 -5.89 -5.31 10.34
C VAL A 165 -6.76 -6.55 10.51
N ILE A 166 -6.50 -7.58 9.72
CA ILE A 166 -7.16 -8.86 9.92
C ILE A 166 -6.59 -9.44 11.21
N ASP A 167 -7.48 -9.78 12.16
CA ASP A 167 -7.11 -10.30 13.46
C ASP A 167 -6.11 -11.46 13.36
N CYS A 168 -5.04 -11.39 14.16
CA CYS A 168 -3.98 -12.39 14.20
C CYS A 168 -3.60 -12.69 15.67
N ASP A 169 -4.02 -13.84 16.21
CA ASP A 169 -3.79 -14.25 17.61
C ASP A 169 -2.36 -14.75 17.90
N ARG A 170 -1.40 -14.46 17.02
CA ARG A 170 -0.03 -14.97 17.16
C ARG A 170 0.87 -14.02 17.95
N PRO A 171 1.92 -14.55 18.61
CA PRO A 171 3.02 -13.75 19.13
C PRO A 171 3.67 -12.89 18.03
N MET A 172 4.12 -11.67 18.37
CA MET A 172 4.91 -10.82 17.47
C MET A 172 6.35 -11.33 17.44
N ARG A 173 6.78 -11.88 16.31
CA ARG A 173 8.13 -12.39 16.07
C ARG A 173 9.10 -11.24 15.78
N ILE A 174 10.31 -11.33 16.34
CA ILE A 174 11.40 -10.35 16.19
C ILE A 174 12.60 -11.05 15.56
N GLY A 175 13.12 -10.49 14.46
CA GLY A 175 14.34 -10.97 13.80
C GLY A 175 14.16 -12.20 12.91
N GLU A 176 12.95 -12.52 12.43
CA GLU A 176 12.81 -13.64 11.49
C GLU A 176 13.55 -13.35 10.17
N ASN A 177 14.73 -13.95 10.03
CA ASN A 177 15.62 -13.74 8.89
C ASN A 177 15.11 -14.46 7.65
N SER A 178 15.18 -13.77 6.52
CA SER A 178 14.84 -14.35 5.22
C SER A 178 16.03 -14.85 4.41
N ARG A 179 17.28 -14.37 4.65
CA ARG A 179 18.59 -14.85 4.10
C ARG A 179 19.74 -13.86 4.41
N ASN A 180 20.94 -14.37 4.73
CA ASN A 180 22.24 -13.63 4.71
C ASN A 180 22.27 -12.33 5.53
N PHE A 181 21.54 -12.29 6.65
CA PHE A 181 21.56 -11.16 7.57
C PHE A 181 22.43 -11.53 8.76
N GLY A 182 23.44 -10.71 9.05
CA GLY A 182 24.31 -10.89 10.22
C GLY A 182 23.57 -10.64 11.53
N ASP A 183 24.31 -10.39 12.60
CA ASP A 183 23.68 -10.20 13.91
C ASP A 183 22.76 -8.96 13.94
N LEU A 184 21.56 -9.15 14.51
CA LEU A 184 20.63 -8.08 14.86
C LEU A 184 20.69 -7.87 16.37
N LYS A 185 20.94 -6.63 16.80
CA LYS A 185 20.83 -6.25 18.21
C LYS A 185 19.51 -5.54 18.45
N VAL A 186 18.70 -6.06 19.35
CA VAL A 186 17.48 -5.44 19.86
C VAL A 186 17.84 -4.76 21.17
N LEU A 187 17.94 -3.44 21.11
CA LEU A 187 18.43 -2.61 22.21
C LEU A 187 17.31 -2.27 23.21
N ASP A 188 16.08 -2.11 22.72
CA ASP A 188 14.88 -1.84 23.52
C ASP A 188 13.66 -2.33 22.75
N LEU A 189 12.64 -2.83 23.45
CA LEU A 189 11.36 -3.22 22.85
C LEU A 189 10.25 -3.06 23.88
N LYS A 190 9.27 -2.20 23.57
CA LYS A 190 8.11 -1.94 24.43
C LYS A 190 6.81 -2.06 23.65
N VAL A 191 5.80 -2.65 24.27
CA VAL A 191 4.43 -2.73 23.76
C VAL A 191 3.50 -2.02 24.72
N TYR A 192 2.70 -1.11 24.19
CA TYR A 192 1.71 -0.32 24.90
C TYR A 192 0.31 -0.64 24.39
N GLY A 193 -0.68 -0.54 25.29
CA GLY A 193 -2.08 -0.75 24.96
C GLY A 193 -2.77 0.51 24.43
N LYS A 194 -4.10 0.44 24.33
CA LYS A 194 -4.99 1.48 23.80
C LYS A 194 -4.82 2.87 24.43
N ASP A 195 -4.35 2.94 25.66
CA ASP A 195 -4.22 4.20 26.39
C ASP A 195 -3.03 5.02 25.87
N TYR A 196 -2.07 4.38 25.18
CA TYR A 196 -0.89 5.02 24.64
C TYR A 196 -1.13 5.61 23.25
N ASP A 197 -1.35 6.91 23.23
CA ASP A 197 -1.57 7.68 22.02
C ASP A 197 -0.23 8.16 21.44
N TYR A 198 0.48 7.28 20.73
CA TYR A 198 1.69 7.68 20.02
C TYR A 198 1.36 8.66 18.89
N LYS A 199 1.99 9.83 18.95
CA LYS A 199 1.92 10.87 17.92
C LYS A 199 3.33 11.30 17.59
N SER A 200 3.75 11.03 16.35
CA SER A 200 5.04 11.54 15.90
C SER A 200 5.00 13.06 15.79
N PRO A 201 6.00 13.78 16.34
CA PRO A 201 6.13 15.22 16.16
C PRO A 201 6.44 15.63 14.72
N LYS A 202 6.87 14.68 13.87
CA LYS A 202 7.20 14.90 12.45
C LYS A 202 6.02 14.59 11.52
N GLU A 203 4.93 14.10 12.07
CA GLU A 203 3.72 13.82 11.31
C GLU A 203 3.00 15.11 10.94
N ARG A 204 2.80 15.33 9.65
CA ARG A 204 2.00 16.46 9.16
C ARG A 204 0.53 16.05 9.02
N PRO A 205 -0.42 16.88 9.45
CA PRO A 205 -1.83 16.69 9.13
C PRO A 205 -2.03 16.61 7.61
N SER A 206 -2.86 15.68 7.16
CA SER A 206 -3.33 15.62 5.77
C SER A 206 -4.82 15.95 5.76
N ALA A 207 -5.23 16.86 4.86
CA ALA A 207 -6.65 17.15 4.63
C ALA A 207 -7.40 15.93 4.06
N THR A 208 -6.68 15.04 3.35
CA THR A 208 -7.19 13.78 2.79
C THR A 208 -6.25 12.64 3.18
N PRO A 209 -6.36 12.12 4.41
CA PRO A 209 -5.55 10.97 4.82
C PRO A 209 -5.87 9.78 3.91
N MET A 210 -4.84 9.17 3.32
CA MET A 210 -4.96 7.97 2.48
C MET A 210 -4.34 6.79 3.22
N GLY A 211 -5.02 5.65 3.21
CA GLY A 211 -4.49 4.37 3.66
C GLY A 211 -4.64 3.27 2.69
N VAL A 212 -4.58 2.04 3.19
CA VAL A 212 -4.57 0.84 2.37
C VAL A 212 -5.49 -0.17 3.01
N ARG A 213 -6.51 -0.64 2.30
CA ARG A 213 -7.28 -1.82 2.64
C ARG A 213 -6.62 -3.04 2.00
N VAL A 214 -6.47 -4.14 2.74
CA VAL A 214 -5.74 -5.32 2.24
C VAL A 214 -6.57 -6.58 2.46
N GLY A 215 -6.64 -7.43 1.46
CA GLY A 215 -7.16 -8.79 1.55
C GLY A 215 -6.22 -9.80 0.89
N LYS A 216 -6.69 -11.05 0.75
CA LYS A 216 -5.88 -12.17 0.26
C LYS A 216 -5.57 -12.04 -1.23
N GLY A 217 -4.39 -11.50 -1.54
CA GLY A 217 -3.90 -11.27 -2.91
C GLY A 217 -4.30 -9.93 -3.52
N TRP A 218 -4.83 -8.99 -2.74
CA TRP A 218 -5.15 -7.64 -3.20
C TRP A 218 -4.93 -6.60 -2.10
N ASN A 219 -4.61 -5.38 -2.53
CA ASN A 219 -4.61 -4.20 -1.67
C ASN A 219 -5.14 -3.00 -2.45
N MET A 220 -5.65 -2.03 -1.73
CA MET A 220 -6.33 -0.88 -2.32
C MET A 220 -6.06 0.35 -1.47
N ALA A 221 -5.59 1.43 -2.09
CA ALA A 221 -5.48 2.70 -1.42
C ALA A 221 -6.88 3.30 -1.18
N VAL A 222 -7.21 3.61 0.07
CA VAL A 222 -8.53 4.12 0.48
C VAL A 222 -8.39 5.48 1.17
N PRO A 223 -9.27 6.46 0.91
CA PRO A 223 -9.30 7.70 1.67
C PRO A 223 -9.90 7.46 3.06
N TYR A 224 -9.60 8.33 4.01
CA TYR A 224 -10.34 8.41 5.27
C TYR A 224 -11.80 8.80 4.99
N VAL A 225 -12.73 7.98 5.46
CA VAL A 225 -14.16 8.18 5.29
C VAL A 225 -14.71 8.87 6.54
N ALA A 226 -14.90 10.17 6.45
CA ALA A 226 -15.54 10.96 7.50
C ALA A 226 -17.07 10.90 7.40
N ASP A 227 -17.61 10.95 6.17
CA ASP A 227 -19.05 10.91 5.89
C ASP A 227 -19.41 9.63 5.12
N LYS A 228 -20.06 8.68 5.80
CA LYS A 228 -20.47 7.40 5.18
C LYS A 228 -21.60 7.53 4.17
N SER A 229 -22.28 8.69 4.10
CA SER A 229 -23.36 8.92 3.14
C SER A 229 -22.85 9.32 1.75
N ARG A 230 -21.63 9.86 1.69
CA ARG A 230 -20.99 10.26 0.44
C ARG A 230 -20.72 9.03 -0.46
N PRO A 231 -21.01 9.12 -1.77
CA PRO A 231 -20.76 8.04 -2.71
C PRO A 231 -19.31 7.56 -2.73
N ARG A 232 -19.10 6.27 -3.06
CA ARG A 232 -17.76 5.68 -3.17
C ARG A 232 -17.50 5.12 -4.56
N VAL A 233 -16.36 5.49 -5.14
CA VAL A 233 -15.89 5.05 -6.44
C VAL A 233 -14.64 4.20 -6.23
N LEU A 234 -14.63 3.00 -6.80
CA LEU A 234 -13.42 2.19 -6.93
C LEU A 234 -12.81 2.40 -8.31
N VAL A 235 -11.53 2.74 -8.36
CA VAL A 235 -10.72 2.65 -9.57
C VAL A 235 -9.84 1.41 -9.50
N TYR A 236 -10.03 0.47 -10.43
CA TYR A 236 -9.13 -0.67 -10.65
C TYR A 236 -8.33 -0.49 -11.94
N GLY A 237 -7.01 -0.65 -11.87
CA GLY A 237 -6.16 -0.62 -13.05
C GLY A 237 -4.67 -0.65 -12.70
N ASP A 238 -3.84 -0.41 -13.70
CA ASP A 238 -2.38 -0.48 -13.59
C ASP A 238 -1.74 0.89 -13.25
N SER A 239 -0.48 1.10 -13.65
CA SER A 239 0.24 2.35 -13.41
C SER A 239 -0.40 3.57 -14.06
N ILE A 240 -1.20 3.41 -15.12
CA ILE A 240 -1.93 4.53 -15.72
C ILE A 240 -3.00 5.03 -14.74
N SER A 241 -3.67 4.11 -14.04
CA SER A 241 -4.66 4.45 -13.02
C SER A 241 -4.03 5.14 -11.80
N MET A 242 -2.80 4.78 -11.42
CA MET A 242 -2.04 5.54 -10.41
C MET A 242 -1.82 7.00 -10.82
N GLY A 243 -1.64 7.26 -12.12
CA GLY A 243 -1.39 8.60 -12.63
C GLY A 243 -2.62 9.52 -12.62
N TYR A 244 -3.78 9.04 -13.06
CA TYR A 244 -4.99 9.88 -13.10
C TYR A 244 -5.79 9.89 -11.79
N LYS A 245 -5.69 8.86 -10.95
CA LYS A 245 -6.46 8.78 -9.69
C LYS A 245 -6.33 10.00 -8.77
N PRO A 246 -5.14 10.57 -8.48
CA PRO A 246 -5.06 11.74 -7.61
C PRO A 246 -5.78 12.96 -8.20
N ARG A 247 -5.78 13.10 -9.53
CA ARG A 247 -6.50 14.17 -10.25
C ARG A 247 -8.01 13.94 -10.19
N LEU A 248 -8.46 12.72 -10.45
CA LEU A 248 -9.87 12.34 -10.32
C LEU A 248 -10.39 12.61 -8.91
N ALA A 249 -9.63 12.22 -7.87
CA ALA A 249 -10.00 12.48 -6.49
C ALA A 249 -10.11 13.97 -6.17
N ALA A 250 -9.22 14.80 -6.75
CA ALA A 250 -9.29 16.26 -6.61
C ALA A 250 -10.51 16.84 -7.33
N LEU A 251 -10.80 16.40 -8.56
CA LEU A 251 -11.96 16.84 -9.34
C LEU A 251 -13.29 16.46 -8.69
N LEU A 252 -13.37 15.28 -8.08
CA LEU A 252 -14.54 14.83 -7.34
C LEU A 252 -14.66 15.46 -5.94
N GLY A 253 -13.62 16.12 -5.43
CA GLY A 253 -13.68 17.04 -4.28
C GLY A 253 -14.40 16.48 -3.03
N ASP A 254 -15.62 16.95 -2.78
CA ASP A 254 -16.56 16.55 -1.73
C ASP A 254 -17.72 15.67 -2.25
N LYS A 255 -17.80 15.40 -3.56
CA LYS A 255 -18.87 14.66 -4.25
C LYS A 255 -18.78 13.14 -4.08
N ALA A 256 -17.60 12.54 -4.21
CA ALA A 256 -17.42 11.08 -4.05
C ALA A 256 -16.01 10.66 -3.56
N TYR A 257 -15.91 9.70 -2.65
CA TYR A 257 -14.63 9.12 -2.25
C TYR A 257 -14.07 8.25 -3.36
N VAL A 258 -12.75 8.28 -3.56
CA VAL A 258 -12.06 7.49 -4.60
C VAL A 258 -11.06 6.54 -3.97
N ASP A 259 -11.44 5.27 -3.93
CA ASP A 259 -10.60 4.14 -3.56
C ASP A 259 -9.86 3.65 -4.82
N HIS A 260 -8.65 3.14 -4.67
CA HIS A 260 -7.78 2.79 -5.80
C HIS A 260 -7.08 1.45 -5.61
N TRP A 261 -7.42 0.47 -6.44
CA TRP A 261 -6.75 -0.81 -6.47
C TRP A 261 -5.82 -0.87 -7.69
N CYS A 262 -4.53 -0.65 -7.42
CA CYS A 262 -3.50 -0.87 -8.43
C CYS A 262 -3.26 -2.37 -8.59
N GLY A 263 -3.68 -2.93 -9.74
CA GLY A 263 -3.56 -4.36 -10.03
C GLY A 263 -3.73 -4.64 -11.53
N PHE A 264 -3.34 -5.85 -11.94
CA PHE A 264 -3.49 -6.31 -13.32
C PHE A 264 -3.50 -7.84 -13.40
N ALA A 265 -4.19 -8.38 -14.40
CA ALA A 265 -4.13 -9.78 -14.78
C ALA A 265 -2.83 -10.05 -15.56
N GLY A 266 -1.84 -10.64 -14.88
CA GLY A 266 -0.59 -11.07 -15.51
C GLY A 266 -0.74 -12.26 -16.47
N GLY A 267 -1.86 -12.99 -16.43
CA GLY A 267 -2.19 -14.10 -17.33
C GLY A 267 -3.69 -14.16 -17.62
N HIS A 268 -4.07 -14.91 -18.66
CA HIS A 268 -5.46 -14.99 -19.14
C HIS A 268 -6.40 -15.82 -18.26
N LYS A 269 -5.89 -16.42 -17.17
CA LYS A 269 -6.72 -17.05 -16.14
C LYS A 269 -6.70 -16.13 -14.94
N ILE A 270 -7.82 -15.46 -14.70
CA ILE A 270 -7.94 -14.56 -13.56
C ILE A 270 -8.38 -15.32 -12.31
N ASP A 271 -7.85 -14.97 -11.14
CA ASP A 271 -8.38 -15.43 -9.86
C ASP A 271 -9.61 -14.58 -9.51
N LYS A 272 -10.81 -15.05 -9.91
CA LYS A 272 -12.09 -14.37 -9.66
C LYS A 272 -12.32 -14.03 -8.19
N ARG A 273 -11.79 -14.83 -7.26
CA ARG A 273 -11.94 -14.58 -5.83
C ARG A 273 -11.35 -13.22 -5.44
N ILE A 274 -10.18 -12.87 -5.97
CA ILE A 274 -9.50 -11.60 -5.66
C ILE A 274 -10.37 -10.41 -6.07
N TYR A 275 -10.89 -10.41 -7.29
CA TYR A 275 -11.77 -9.34 -7.80
C TYR A 275 -13.06 -9.23 -7.02
N ARG A 276 -13.68 -10.37 -6.70
CA ARG A 276 -14.91 -10.41 -5.89
C ARG A 276 -14.68 -9.86 -4.48
N GLU A 277 -13.65 -10.31 -3.79
CA GLU A 277 -13.33 -9.84 -2.43
C GLU A 277 -12.96 -8.36 -2.41
N ALA A 278 -12.17 -7.89 -3.38
CA ALA A 278 -11.81 -6.49 -3.49
C ALA A 278 -13.03 -5.60 -3.77
N ALA A 279 -13.96 -6.04 -4.63
CA ALA A 279 -15.21 -5.33 -4.89
C ALA A 279 -16.16 -5.34 -3.68
N ALA A 280 -16.19 -6.44 -2.90
CA ALA A 280 -17.01 -6.55 -1.69
C ALA A 280 -16.48 -5.74 -0.50
N SER A 281 -15.30 -5.14 -0.63
CA SER A 281 -14.56 -4.52 0.47
C SER A 281 -15.17 -3.22 1.00
N ALA A 282 -16.09 -2.60 0.25
CA ALA A 282 -16.85 -1.42 0.63
C ALA A 282 -18.13 -1.32 -0.21
N PRO A 283 -19.13 -0.52 0.21
CA PRO A 283 -20.35 -0.29 -0.57
C PRO A 283 -20.07 0.67 -1.74
N TYR A 284 -19.42 0.19 -2.80
CA TYR A 284 -19.14 1.00 -3.99
C TYR A 284 -20.42 1.33 -4.75
N ASP A 285 -20.50 2.58 -5.19
CA ASP A 285 -21.53 3.09 -6.09
C ASP A 285 -21.13 2.88 -7.55
N ILE A 286 -19.84 3.05 -7.84
CA ILE A 286 -19.26 2.91 -9.18
C ILE A 286 -17.92 2.18 -9.07
N ILE A 287 -17.66 1.27 -10.00
CA ILE A 287 -16.34 0.65 -10.20
C ILE A 287 -15.90 0.98 -11.62
N VAL A 288 -14.87 1.82 -11.74
CA VAL A 288 -14.15 2.07 -13.00
C VAL A 288 -13.00 1.07 -13.07
N PHE A 289 -12.98 0.21 -14.07
CA PHE A 289 -11.98 -0.85 -14.17
C PHE A 289 -11.29 -0.90 -15.54
N ASN A 290 -10.01 -1.25 -15.55
CA ASN A 290 -9.20 -1.45 -16.74
C ASN A 290 -8.28 -2.67 -16.58
N ASN A 291 -7.98 -3.36 -17.68
CA ASN A 291 -6.85 -4.28 -17.76
C ASN A 291 -6.33 -4.39 -19.21
N GLY A 292 -5.08 -3.97 -19.47
CA GLY A 292 -4.51 -4.17 -20.80
C GLY A 292 -3.00 -4.00 -20.96
N LEU A 293 -2.34 -2.98 -20.39
CA LEU A 293 -0.92 -2.73 -20.69
C LEU A 293 0.02 -3.82 -20.18
N HIS A 294 -0.33 -4.47 -19.07
CA HIS A 294 0.41 -5.64 -18.58
C HIS A 294 0.13 -6.92 -19.38
N SER A 295 -0.85 -6.88 -20.29
CA SER A 295 -1.26 -7.97 -21.17
C SER A 295 -0.74 -7.79 -22.60
N THR A 296 0.19 -6.87 -22.89
CA THR A 296 0.78 -6.69 -24.24
C THR A 296 1.51 -7.93 -24.76
N HIS A 297 1.77 -8.91 -23.89
CA HIS A 297 2.34 -10.21 -24.27
C HIS A 297 1.26 -11.23 -24.71
N TRP A 298 -0.03 -10.89 -24.68
CA TRP A 298 -1.15 -11.72 -25.14
C TRP A 298 -1.35 -11.60 -26.65
N THR A 299 -0.29 -11.92 -27.40
CA THR A 299 -0.32 -11.98 -28.85
C THR A 299 -1.24 -13.12 -29.33
N PRO A 300 -1.78 -13.08 -30.57
CA PRO A 300 -2.70 -14.10 -31.08
C PRO A 300 -2.18 -15.54 -31.00
N ASP A 301 -0.86 -15.73 -31.09
CA ASP A 301 -0.17 -17.03 -30.96
C ASP A 301 -0.09 -17.54 -29.51
N LYS A 302 -0.22 -16.67 -28.51
CA LYS A 302 -0.08 -17.02 -27.08
C LYS A 302 -1.40 -17.09 -26.34
N VAL A 303 -2.34 -16.21 -26.69
CA VAL A 303 -3.65 -16.12 -26.04
C VAL A 303 -4.71 -15.91 -27.11
N THR A 304 -5.56 -16.92 -27.28
CA THR A 304 -6.66 -16.90 -28.26
C THR A 304 -7.66 -15.78 -27.95
N ASP A 305 -8.36 -15.30 -28.97
CA ASP A 305 -9.42 -14.29 -28.82
C ASP A 305 -10.47 -14.72 -27.78
N LYS A 306 -10.84 -16.01 -27.77
CA LYS A 306 -11.75 -16.57 -26.77
C LYS A 306 -11.21 -16.41 -25.34
N GLN A 307 -9.94 -16.72 -25.10
CA GLN A 307 -9.33 -16.58 -23.76
C GLN A 307 -9.28 -15.11 -23.31
N VAL A 308 -9.05 -14.18 -24.25
CA VAL A 308 -9.12 -12.74 -23.97
C VAL A 308 -10.54 -12.37 -23.52
N CYS A 309 -11.56 -12.76 -24.30
CA CYS A 309 -12.96 -12.49 -23.95
C CYS A 309 -13.36 -13.13 -22.61
N ASP A 310 -12.98 -14.40 -22.38
CA ASP A 310 -13.25 -15.11 -21.13
C ASP A 310 -12.61 -14.37 -19.93
N SER A 311 -11.39 -13.82 -20.08
CA SER A 311 -10.71 -13.04 -19.04
C SER A 311 -11.51 -11.79 -18.66
N TYR A 312 -11.95 -11.01 -19.65
CA TYR A 312 -12.76 -9.81 -19.40
C TYR A 312 -14.12 -10.14 -18.79
N ARG A 313 -14.76 -11.23 -19.25
CA ARG A 313 -16.05 -11.68 -18.74
C ARG A 313 -15.97 -12.16 -17.30
N ASP A 314 -14.95 -12.97 -16.98
CA ASP A 314 -14.71 -13.42 -15.61
C ASP A 314 -14.44 -12.23 -14.67
N MET A 315 -13.76 -11.19 -15.14
CA MET A 315 -13.44 -10.00 -14.34
C MET A 315 -14.72 -9.21 -14.05
N ALA A 316 -15.51 -8.91 -15.09
CA ALA A 316 -16.78 -8.22 -14.96
C ALA A 316 -17.75 -8.99 -14.04
N ALA A 317 -17.84 -10.31 -14.21
CA ALA A 317 -18.69 -11.17 -13.38
C ALA A 317 -18.26 -11.15 -11.90
N ALA A 318 -16.96 -11.27 -11.62
CA ALA A 318 -16.45 -11.26 -10.26
C ALA A 318 -16.65 -9.90 -9.56
N LEU A 319 -16.40 -8.79 -10.27
CA LEU A 319 -16.66 -7.44 -9.76
C LEU A 319 -18.16 -7.24 -9.46
N ARG A 320 -19.04 -7.71 -10.36
CA ARG A 320 -20.51 -7.64 -10.18
C ARG A 320 -20.98 -8.50 -9.01
N GLU A 321 -20.41 -9.70 -8.82
CA GLU A 321 -20.71 -10.57 -7.68
C GLU A 321 -20.30 -9.91 -6.35
N GLY A 322 -19.12 -9.28 -6.30
CA GLY A 322 -18.62 -8.62 -5.10
C GLY A 322 -19.34 -7.31 -4.76
N ALA A 323 -19.76 -6.55 -5.77
CA ALA A 323 -20.44 -5.26 -5.61
C ALA A 323 -21.72 -5.17 -6.44
N PRO A 324 -22.79 -5.93 -6.09
CA PRO A 324 -23.98 -6.07 -6.92
C PRO A 324 -24.80 -4.77 -7.11
N LYS A 325 -24.54 -3.75 -6.29
CA LYS A 325 -25.20 -2.42 -6.38
C LYS A 325 -24.36 -1.38 -7.12
N ALA A 326 -23.11 -1.71 -7.46
CA ALA A 326 -22.21 -0.79 -8.14
C ALA A 326 -22.50 -0.79 -9.64
N LYS A 327 -22.46 0.39 -10.25
CA LYS A 327 -22.35 0.51 -11.70
C LYS A 327 -20.91 0.17 -12.10
N LEU A 328 -20.75 -0.77 -13.02
CA LEU A 328 -19.45 -1.05 -13.63
C LEU A 328 -19.27 -0.14 -14.86
N VAL A 329 -18.08 0.45 -14.98
CA VAL A 329 -17.65 1.25 -16.13
C VAL A 329 -16.26 0.77 -16.55
N TYR A 330 -16.08 0.46 -17.83
CA TYR A 330 -14.80 0.01 -18.36
C TYR A 330 -14.04 1.18 -18.98
N LEU A 331 -12.79 1.39 -18.59
CA LEU A 331 -11.89 2.33 -19.26
C LEU A 331 -11.01 1.51 -20.20
N ASN A 332 -11.11 1.72 -21.52
CA ASN A 332 -10.26 0.97 -22.45
C ASN A 332 -8.79 1.42 -22.35
N THR A 333 -7.88 0.59 -22.85
CA THR A 333 -6.44 0.71 -22.62
C THR A 333 -5.85 1.80 -23.51
N THR A 334 -5.01 2.67 -22.96
CA THR A 334 -4.36 3.76 -23.72
C THR A 334 -3.25 3.24 -24.66
N PRO A 335 -2.87 3.99 -25.70
CA PRO A 335 -1.79 3.62 -26.62
C PRO A 335 -0.42 3.36 -25.98
N VAL A 336 0.44 2.64 -26.72
CA VAL A 336 1.86 2.43 -26.39
C VAL A 336 2.74 3.10 -27.46
N ASN A 337 3.70 3.91 -27.05
CA ASN A 337 4.61 4.63 -27.96
C ASN A 337 5.99 3.95 -28.10
N ASP A 338 6.67 4.28 -29.19
CA ASP A 338 7.97 3.72 -29.59
C ASP A 338 9.17 4.39 -28.90
N GLY A 339 8.97 5.27 -27.91
CA GLY A 339 10.03 6.11 -27.31
C GLY A 339 11.18 5.35 -26.63
N GLN A 340 10.97 4.08 -26.27
CA GLN A 340 12.04 3.21 -25.78
C GLN A 340 13.07 2.86 -26.87
N THR A 341 12.64 2.79 -28.13
CA THR A 341 13.47 2.48 -29.31
C THR A 341 13.76 3.72 -30.16
N ASN A 342 12.85 4.69 -30.15
CA ASN A 342 12.94 5.97 -30.86
C ASN A 342 13.36 7.07 -29.88
N LYS A 343 14.68 7.26 -29.76
CA LYS A 343 15.26 8.24 -28.83
C LYS A 343 15.12 9.67 -29.32
N ASP A 344 15.13 9.87 -30.64
CA ASP A 344 15.16 11.18 -31.29
C ASP A 344 14.10 11.24 -32.40
N GLY A 345 13.15 12.17 -32.30
CA GLY A 345 12.07 12.35 -33.28
C GLY A 345 10.66 12.30 -32.68
N PRO A 346 9.61 12.59 -33.48
CA PRO A 346 8.23 12.47 -33.02
C PRO A 346 7.92 11.04 -32.61
N LEU A 347 7.11 10.87 -31.56
CA LEU A 347 6.69 9.56 -31.09
C LEU A 347 5.70 8.93 -32.06
N GLY A 348 5.92 7.65 -32.36
CA GLY A 348 4.99 6.79 -33.08
C GLY A 348 4.43 5.69 -32.18
N PHE A 349 3.64 4.78 -32.75
CA PHE A 349 3.17 3.61 -32.02
C PHE A 349 4.23 2.51 -31.98
N ASP A 350 4.40 1.91 -30.80
CA ASP A 350 5.17 0.68 -30.65
C ASP A 350 4.41 -0.52 -31.24
N LYS A 351 5.11 -1.57 -31.69
CA LYS A 351 4.47 -2.82 -32.16
C LYS A 351 3.51 -3.46 -31.15
N ARG A 352 3.72 -3.23 -29.84
CA ARG A 352 2.81 -3.69 -28.77
C ARG A 352 1.44 -3.02 -28.85
N ASN A 353 1.34 -1.86 -29.49
CA ASN A 353 0.09 -1.15 -29.70
C ASN A 353 -0.92 -1.96 -30.53
N ASP A 354 -0.47 -2.83 -31.44
CA ASP A 354 -1.35 -3.74 -32.18
C ASP A 354 -2.06 -4.72 -31.24
N VAL A 355 -1.34 -5.20 -30.21
CA VAL A 355 -1.93 -6.03 -29.15
C VAL A 355 -2.92 -5.22 -28.33
N VAL A 356 -2.61 -3.96 -28.00
CA VAL A 356 -3.54 -3.06 -27.28
C VAL A 356 -4.84 -2.85 -28.05
N VAL A 357 -4.76 -2.54 -29.35
CA VAL A 357 -5.93 -2.38 -30.23
C VAL A 357 -6.76 -3.68 -30.26
N ARG A 358 -6.10 -4.84 -30.37
CA ARG A 358 -6.78 -6.13 -30.31
C ARG A 358 -7.48 -6.36 -28.97
N LEU A 359 -6.82 -6.08 -27.84
CA LEU A 359 -7.39 -6.24 -26.51
C LEU A 359 -8.59 -5.31 -26.30
N ASN A 360 -8.50 -4.04 -26.72
CA ASN A 360 -9.60 -3.09 -26.64
C ASN A 360 -10.82 -3.56 -27.44
N LYS A 361 -10.62 -4.06 -28.66
CA LYS A 361 -11.70 -4.62 -29.49
C LYS A 361 -12.47 -5.73 -28.75
N PHE A 362 -11.76 -6.69 -28.14
CA PHE A 362 -12.42 -7.79 -27.42
C PHE A 362 -13.01 -7.37 -26.08
N ALA A 363 -12.37 -6.42 -25.39
CA ALA A 363 -12.94 -5.84 -24.18
C ALA A 363 -14.26 -5.13 -24.51
N GLU A 364 -14.29 -4.27 -25.52
CA GLU A 364 -15.50 -3.56 -25.98
C GLU A 364 -16.62 -4.52 -26.37
N GLN A 365 -16.29 -5.61 -27.08
CA GLN A 365 -17.26 -6.66 -27.39
C GLN A 365 -17.87 -7.22 -26.10
N VAL A 366 -17.05 -7.66 -25.14
CA VAL A 366 -17.52 -8.24 -23.89
C VAL A 366 -18.31 -7.22 -23.06
N MET A 367 -17.83 -5.98 -22.94
CA MET A 367 -18.54 -4.94 -22.18
C MET A 367 -19.92 -4.66 -22.77
N LYS A 368 -20.04 -4.64 -24.10
CA LYS A 368 -21.34 -4.51 -24.78
C LYS A 368 -22.26 -5.69 -24.49
N GLU A 369 -21.75 -6.93 -24.55
CA GLU A 369 -22.50 -8.14 -24.20
C GLU A 369 -22.99 -8.12 -22.73
N GLU A 370 -22.16 -7.57 -21.84
CA GLU A 370 -22.42 -7.49 -20.39
C GLU A 370 -23.19 -6.23 -19.96
N GLY A 371 -23.57 -5.34 -20.89
CA GLY A 371 -24.26 -4.08 -20.60
C GLY A 371 -23.42 -3.09 -19.79
N ILE A 372 -22.10 -3.11 -19.95
CA ILE A 372 -21.13 -2.24 -19.27
C ILE A 372 -20.73 -1.10 -20.21
N GLU A 373 -20.78 0.13 -19.69
CA GLU A 373 -20.39 1.31 -20.45
C GLU A 373 -18.87 1.40 -20.61
N VAL A 374 -18.42 1.85 -21.78
CA VAL A 374 -17.01 1.98 -22.13
C VAL A 374 -16.63 3.45 -22.26
N ILE A 375 -15.62 3.85 -21.51
CA ILE A 375 -14.88 5.09 -21.73
C ILE A 375 -13.74 4.79 -22.70
N ASP A 376 -13.82 5.34 -23.91
CA ASP A 376 -12.81 5.18 -24.95
C ASP A 376 -11.63 6.16 -24.75
N ALA A 377 -10.74 5.81 -23.82
CA ALA A 377 -9.50 6.54 -23.59
C ALA A 377 -8.49 6.37 -24.73
N TYR A 378 -8.55 5.27 -25.47
CA TYR A 378 -7.67 5.03 -26.61
C TYR A 378 -7.90 6.06 -27.71
N ASP A 379 -9.13 6.19 -28.20
CA ASP A 379 -9.48 7.12 -29.27
C ASP A 379 -9.23 8.57 -28.86
N MET A 380 -9.54 8.91 -27.60
CA MET A 380 -9.27 10.23 -27.03
C MET A 380 -7.78 10.65 -27.13
N LEU A 381 -6.87 9.68 -27.00
CA LEU A 381 -5.44 9.92 -26.79
C LEU A 381 -4.52 9.47 -27.93
N LYS A 382 -4.98 8.63 -28.87
CA LYS A 382 -4.14 8.07 -29.95
C LYS A 382 -3.44 9.12 -30.83
N ASP A 383 -4.08 10.28 -31.02
CA ASP A 383 -3.54 11.39 -31.81
C ASP A 383 -2.76 12.42 -30.95
N LYS A 384 -2.44 12.08 -29.69
CA LYS A 384 -1.79 12.96 -28.71
C LYS A 384 -0.53 12.33 -28.11
N LEU A 385 0.21 11.58 -28.93
CA LEU A 385 1.44 10.91 -28.49
C LEU A 385 2.51 11.89 -27.99
N ASP A 386 2.44 13.16 -28.39
CA ASP A 386 3.25 14.26 -27.86
C ASP A 386 3.04 14.49 -26.35
N LEU A 387 1.91 14.06 -25.79
CA LEU A 387 1.61 14.09 -24.36
C LEU A 387 2.04 12.81 -23.62
N MET A 388 2.64 11.84 -24.29
CA MET A 388 3.20 10.65 -23.65
C MET A 388 4.64 10.89 -23.19
N VAL A 389 5.02 10.19 -22.12
CA VAL A 389 6.41 10.01 -21.73
C VAL A 389 7.06 9.02 -22.71
N ARG A 390 8.33 9.25 -23.06
CA ARG A 390 9.12 8.37 -23.94
C ARG A 390 9.45 7.01 -23.33
N ASP A 391 8.87 6.67 -22.19
CA ASP A 391 9.01 5.34 -21.58
C ASP A 391 8.09 4.29 -22.19
N GLY A 392 7.30 4.67 -23.21
CA GLY A 392 6.43 3.80 -23.97
C GLY A 392 4.99 3.71 -23.45
N PHE A 393 4.71 4.11 -22.21
CA PHE A 393 3.43 3.80 -21.56
C PHE A 393 2.76 4.99 -20.89
N HIS A 394 3.52 5.80 -20.16
CA HIS A 394 2.95 6.77 -19.24
C HIS A 394 2.65 8.10 -19.92
N TRP A 395 1.76 8.86 -19.30
CA TRP A 395 1.34 10.16 -19.79
C TRP A 395 1.98 11.29 -18.99
N THR A 396 2.10 12.45 -19.62
CA THR A 396 2.41 13.70 -18.93
C THR A 396 1.26 14.12 -18.02
N GLY A 397 1.47 15.17 -17.22
CA GLY A 397 0.42 15.72 -16.37
C GLY A 397 -0.86 16.04 -17.14
N LYS A 398 -0.74 16.71 -18.29
CA LYS A 398 -1.86 17.05 -19.17
C LYS A 398 -2.59 15.82 -19.72
N GLY A 399 -1.87 14.77 -20.12
CA GLY A 399 -2.50 13.53 -20.57
C GLY A 399 -3.29 12.85 -19.45
N TYR A 400 -2.75 12.83 -18.22
CA TYR A 400 -3.50 12.32 -17.07
C TYR A 400 -4.69 13.20 -16.67
N ASP A 401 -4.61 14.52 -16.87
CA ASP A 401 -5.73 15.43 -16.64
C ASP A 401 -6.91 15.08 -17.57
N MET A 402 -6.65 14.85 -18.85
CA MET A 402 -7.68 14.42 -19.82
C MET A 402 -8.36 13.11 -19.41
N ILE A 403 -7.59 12.11 -18.96
CA ILE A 403 -8.16 10.84 -18.48
C ILE A 403 -9.01 11.07 -17.25
N ALA A 404 -8.52 11.86 -16.28
CA ALA A 404 -9.25 12.14 -15.05
C ALA A 404 -10.56 12.90 -15.30
N GLU A 405 -10.56 13.89 -16.19
CA GLU A 405 -11.75 14.66 -16.57
C GLU A 405 -12.80 13.76 -17.22
N LYS A 406 -12.39 12.90 -18.16
CA LYS A 406 -13.32 11.99 -18.84
C LYS A 406 -13.93 10.97 -17.87
N VAL A 407 -13.12 10.42 -16.96
CA VAL A 407 -13.62 9.51 -15.90
C VAL A 407 -14.53 10.24 -14.92
N ARG A 408 -14.21 11.49 -14.56
CA ARG A 408 -15.05 12.33 -13.70
C ARG A 408 -16.41 12.57 -14.33
N ASP A 409 -16.47 12.92 -15.61
CA ASP A 409 -17.73 13.20 -16.32
C ASP A 409 -18.66 11.98 -16.27
N GLU A 410 -18.11 10.79 -16.54
CA GLU A 410 -18.87 9.53 -16.50
C GLU A 410 -19.32 9.18 -15.07
N VAL A 411 -18.42 9.33 -14.09
CA VAL A 411 -18.77 9.13 -12.68
C VAL A 411 -19.88 10.06 -12.23
N GLU A 412 -19.80 11.35 -12.55
CA GLU A 412 -20.83 12.32 -12.16
C GLU A 412 -22.17 12.03 -12.85
N LYS A 413 -22.15 11.67 -14.14
CA LYS A 413 -23.35 11.24 -14.88
C LYS A 413 -24.04 10.05 -14.18
N GLU A 414 -23.30 8.99 -13.88
CA GLU A 414 -23.87 7.78 -13.26
C GLU A 414 -24.31 8.03 -11.81
N LEU A 415 -23.60 8.86 -11.05
CA LEU A 415 -24.04 9.25 -9.71
C LEU A 415 -25.33 10.08 -9.75
N LYS A 416 -25.48 11.02 -10.70
CA LYS A 416 -26.72 11.78 -10.88
C LYS A 416 -27.89 10.87 -11.29
N ALA A 417 -27.68 9.98 -12.27
CA ALA A 417 -28.68 9.01 -12.69
C ALA A 417 -29.17 8.11 -11.55
N ARG A 418 -28.31 7.86 -10.54
CA ARG A 418 -28.62 7.07 -9.34
C ARG A 418 -29.11 7.92 -8.16
N GLY A 419 -29.36 9.21 -8.34
CA GLY A 419 -29.81 10.13 -7.28
C GLY A 419 -28.80 10.35 -6.15
N LYS A 420 -27.51 10.10 -6.43
CA LYS A 420 -26.40 10.20 -5.47
C LYS A 420 -25.72 11.56 -5.46
N LEU A 421 -25.92 12.35 -6.51
CA LEU A 421 -25.54 13.76 -6.61
C LEU A 421 -26.76 14.58 -7.04
N LYS A 422 -26.80 15.84 -6.59
CA LYS A 422 -27.78 16.83 -7.09
C LYS A 422 -27.42 17.22 -8.53
N GLU A 423 -28.43 17.66 -9.28
CA GLU A 423 -28.28 18.13 -10.67
C GLU A 423 -27.24 19.23 -10.83
#